data_AF-A0A7X3XG41-F1
#
_entry.id   AF-A0A7X3XG41-F1
#
_cell.length_a   1.000
_cell.length_b   1.000
_cell.length_c   1.000
_cell.angle_alpha   90.00
_cell.angle_beta   90.00
_cell.angle_gamma   90.00
#
_symmetry.space_group_name_H-M   'P 1'
#
loop_
_entity.id
_entity.type
_entity.pdbx_description
1 polymer ?
#
loop_
_entity_poly.entity_id
_entity_poly.type
_entity_poly.pdbx_seq_one_letter_code
_entity_poly.pdbx_strand_id
1 'polypeptide(L)' 'MTRQHSARDLSRRMESLISNAQNRYLTTVRIAFRAKQRHFDDFEGLLEESDIKPVQRAINELYDEQHTPELLP' A
#
# COMPACT_ATOMS: atom_id res chain seq x y z
N MET A 1 4.30 14.65 -2.42
CA MET A 1 3.18 14.52 -3.39
C MET A 1 2.82 13.05 -3.61
N THR A 2 1.86 12.52 -2.86
CA THR A 2 1.36 11.15 -3.04
C THR A 2 0.54 11.07 -4.32
N ARG A 3 0.94 10.22 -5.28
CA ARG A 3 0.27 10.11 -6.58
C ARG A 3 -1.10 9.45 -6.40
N GLN A 4 -2.17 10.14 -6.76
CA GLN A 4 -3.51 9.56 -6.77
C GLN A 4 -3.67 8.63 -7.99
N HIS A 5 -3.89 7.35 -7.72
CA HIS A 5 -4.13 6.34 -8.76
C HIS A 5 -5.62 6.24 -9.09
N SER A 6 -5.95 5.95 -10.35
CA SER A 6 -7.34 5.66 -10.72
C SER A 6 -7.81 4.38 -10.03
N ALA A 7 -9.13 4.23 -9.84
CA ALA A 7 -9.68 3.01 -9.25
C ALA A 7 -9.30 1.75 -10.04
N ARG A 8 -9.21 1.85 -11.38
CA ARG A 8 -8.76 0.73 -12.24
C ARG A 8 -7.30 0.37 -11.97
N ASP A 9 -6.42 1.35 -11.84
CA ASP A 9 -5.00 1.10 -11.55
C ASP A 9 -4.82 0.48 -10.17
N LEU A 10 -5.56 0.97 -9.17
CA LEU A 10 -5.54 0.39 -7.83
C LEU A 10 -5.98 -1.08 -7.83
N SER A 11 -7.05 -1.41 -8.56
CA SER A 11 -7.51 -2.79 -8.69
C SER A 11 -6.46 -3.69 -9.34
N ARG A 12 -5.78 -3.22 -10.40
CA ARG A 12 -4.69 -3.97 -11.06
C ARG A 12 -3.50 -4.20 -10.12
N ARG A 13 -3.12 -3.20 -9.32
CA ARG A 13 -2.05 -3.32 -8.32
C ARG A 13 -2.41 -4.34 -7.24
N MET A 14 -3.65 -4.30 -6.74
CA MET A 14 -4.16 -5.30 -5.79
C MET A 14 -4.15 -6.70 -6.40
N GLU A 15 -4.60 -6.86 -7.64
CA GLU A 15 -4.61 -8.14 -8.33
C GLU A 15 -3.19 -8.70 -8.49
N SER A 16 -2.22 -7.85 -8.85
CA SER A 16 -0.80 -8.21 -8.91
C SER A 16 -0.24 -8.67 -7.57
N LEU A 17 -0.56 -7.98 -6.47
CA LEU A 17 -0.14 -8.37 -5.12
C LEU A 17 -0.68 -9.74 -4.73
N ILE A 18 -1.93 -10.04 -5.10
CA ILE A 18 -2.60 -11.29 -4.76
C ILE A 18 -2.14 -12.44 -5.66
N SER A 19 -1.90 -12.19 -6.96
CA SER A 19 -1.47 -13.22 -7.91
C SER A 19 -0.03 -13.67 -7.68
N ASN A 20 0.85 -12.75 -7.24
CA ASN A 20 2.24 -13.06 -6.88
C ASN A 20 2.41 -13.57 -5.44
N ALA A 21 1.35 -13.62 -4.64
CA ALA A 21 1.43 -14.03 -3.25
C ALA A 21 1.52 -15.56 -3.10
N GLN A 22 2.54 -16.04 -2.41
CA GLN A 22 2.58 -17.45 -1.95
C GLN A 22 1.45 -17.76 -0.96
N ASN A 23 0.98 -16.76 -0.21
CA ASN A 23 -0.15 -16.87 0.70
C ASN A 23 -1.02 -15.61 0.63
N ARG A 24 -2.21 -15.76 0.04
CA ARG A 24 -3.17 -14.67 -0.14
C ARG A 24 -3.68 -14.07 1.18
N TYR A 25 -3.85 -14.90 2.22
CA TYR A 25 -4.28 -14.43 3.54
C TYR A 25 -3.21 -13.55 4.18
N LEU A 26 -1.96 -13.98 4.11
CA LEU A 26 -0.84 -13.20 4.66
C LEU A 26 -0.70 -11.86 3.94
N THR A 27 -0.89 -11.82 2.62
CA THR A 27 -0.89 -10.56 1.85
C THR A 27 -2.01 -9.63 2.30
N THR A 28 -3.24 -10.13 2.49
CA THR A 28 -4.35 -9.32 3.03
C THR A 28 -4.03 -8.76 4.41
N VAL A 29 -3.46 -9.57 5.31
CA VAL A 29 -3.06 -9.14 6.66
C VAL A 29 -1.97 -8.06 6.58
N ARG A 30 -0.97 -8.22 5.71
CA ARG A 30 0.10 -7.23 5.49
C ARG A 30 -0.46 -5.88 5.01
N ILE A 31 -1.40 -5.89 4.06
CA ILE A 31 -2.08 -4.67 3.58
C ILE A 31 -2.83 -4.00 4.74
N ALA A 32 -3.63 -4.77 5.50
CA ALA A 32 -4.39 -4.24 6.63
C ALA A 32 -3.50 -3.66 7.74
N PHE A 33 -2.41 -4.36 8.06
CA PHE A 33 -1.44 -3.91 9.07
C PHE A 33 -0.79 -2.58 8.67
N ARG A 34 -0.33 -2.46 7.42
CA ARG A 34 0.25 -1.21 6.92
C ARG A 34 -0.77 -0.08 6.85
N ALA A 35 -2.00 -0.36 6.42
CA ALA A 35 -3.07 0.63 6.41
C ALA A 35 -3.37 1.15 7.82
N LYS A 36 -3.38 0.27 8.83
CA LYS A 36 -3.55 0.66 10.23
C LYS A 36 -2.40 1.54 10.72
N GLN A 37 -1.17 1.21 10.35
CA GLN A 37 0.00 2.03 10.67
C GLN A 37 -0.13 3.43 10.06
N ARG A 38 -0.48 3.54 8.77
CA ARG A 38 -0.66 4.84 8.11
C ARG A 38 -1.79 5.67 8.71
N HIS A 39 -2.90 5.03 9.09
CA HIS A 39 -3.97 5.71 9.82
C HIS A 39 -3.48 6.27 11.17
N PHE A 40 -2.60 5.57 11.87
CA PHE A 40 -2.01 6.05 13.11
C PHE A 40 -1.01 7.17 12.87
N ASP A 41 -0.13 7.03 11.87
CA ASP A 41 0.85 8.05 11.51
C ASP A 41 0.18 9.36 11.01
N ASP A 42 -0.90 9.24 10.22
CA ASP A 42 -1.73 10.37 9.80
C ASP A 42 -2.40 11.04 11.03
N PHE A 43 -2.85 10.27 12.02
CA PHE A 43 -3.46 10.78 13.26
C PHE A 43 -2.45 11.53 14.15
N GLU A 44 -1.22 11.04 14.25
CA GLU A 44 -0.13 11.67 15.00
C GLU A 44 0.50 12.87 14.25
N GLY A 45 0.02 13.21 13.05
CA GLY A 45 0.56 14.29 12.22
C GLY A 45 1.98 14.01 11.70
N LEU A 46 2.38 12.74 11.65
CA LEU A 46 3.71 12.29 11.19
C LEU A 46 3.81 12.19 9.66
N LEU A 47 2.67 12.31 8.96
CA LEU A 47 2.57 12.28 7.51
C LEU A 47 2.01 13.62 7.02
N GLU A 48 2.45 14.04 5.83
CA GLU A 48 1.78 15.13 5.10
C GLU A 48 0.30 14.77 4.91
N GLU A 49 -0.59 15.75 5.11
CA GLU A 49 -2.02 15.59 4.83
C GLU A 49 -2.21 14.99 3.42
N SER A 50 -2.85 13.83 3.38
CA SER A 50 -3.11 13.11 2.13
C SER A 50 -4.58 12.76 2.03
N ASP A 51 -5.19 13.15 0.91
CA ASP A 51 -6.56 12.79 0.56
C ASP A 51 -6.73 11.30 0.19
N ILE A 52 -5.67 10.49 0.33
CA ILE A 52 -5.67 9.07 -0.02
C ILE A 52 -5.98 8.24 1.21
N LYS A 53 -7.00 7.39 1.12
CA LYS A 53 -7.36 6.47 2.19
C LYS A 53 -6.16 5.57 2.57
N PRO A 54 -5.90 5.30 3.85
CA PRO A 54 -4.75 4.50 4.30
C PRO A 54 -4.62 3.13 3.63
N VAL A 55 -5.74 2.47 3.32
CA VAL A 55 -5.76 1.19 2.59
C VAL A 55 -5.25 1.34 1.15
N GLN A 56 -5.64 2.39 0.46
CA GLN A 56 -5.18 2.65 -0.92
C GLN A 56 -3.68 2.97 -0.92
N ARG A 57 -3.23 3.75 0.07
CA ARG A 57 -1.82 4.06 0.26
C ARG A 57 -0.99 2.79 0.50
N ALA A 58 -1.45 1.91 1.41
CA ALA A 58 -0.79 0.64 1.69
C ALA A 58 -0.67 -0.28 0.47
N ILE A 59 -1.70 -0.34 -0.40
CA ILE A 59 -1.66 -1.12 -1.65
C ILE A 59 -0.60 -0.56 -2.59
N ASN A 60 -0.53 0.77 -2.75
CA ASN A 60 0.45 1.38 -3.65
C ASN A 60 1.88 1.15 -3.16
N GLU A 61 2.13 1.38 -1.87
CA GLU A 61 3.46 1.19 -1.27
C GLU A 61 3.93 -0.27 -1.38
N LEU A 62 3.06 -1.23 -1.03
CA LEU A 62 3.38 -2.66 -1.15
C LEU A 62 3.64 -3.08 -2.59
N TYR A 63 2.89 -2.52 -3.54
CA TYR A 63 3.10 -2.77 -4.95
C TYR A 63 4.44 -2.19 -5.42
N ASP A 64 4.73 -0.94 -5.05
CA ASP A 64 5.96 -0.27 -5.43
C ASP A 64 7.20 -0.96 -4.81
N GLU A 65 7.10 -1.46 -3.57
CA GLU A 65 8.11 -2.30 -2.89
C GLU A 65 8.44 -3.59 -3.68
N GLN A 66 7.44 -4.23 -4.32
CA GLN A 66 7.67 -5.42 -5.15
C GLN A 66 8.37 -5.10 -6.48
N HIS A 67 8.21 -3.89 -7.00
CA HIS A 67 8.67 -3.49 -8.33
C HIS A 67 9.91 -2.59 -8.30
N THR A 68 10.35 -2.17 -7.11
CA THR A 68 11.57 -1.39 -6.88
C THR A 68 12.46 -2.10 -5.85
N PRO A 69 13.10 -3.23 -6.22
CA PRO A 69 13.93 -4.00 -5.29
C PRO A 69 15.25 -3.30 -4.91
N GLU A 70 15.60 -2.18 -5.55
CA GLU A 70 16.93 -1.52 -5.46
C GLU A 70 17.19 -0.73 -4.14
N LEU A 71 16.38 -0.91 -3.10
CA LEU A 71 16.55 -0.25 -1.79
C LEU A 71 16.76 -1.22 -0.62
N LEU A 72 17.24 -2.43 -0.90
CA LEU A 72 17.80 -3.31 0.13
C LEU A 72 19.34 -3.15 0.11
N PRO A 73 20.01 -2.85 1.24
CA PRO A 73 21.46 -2.92 1.32
C PRO A 73 22.00 -4.34 1.12
#